data_AF-A0A3A4JJ04-F1
#
_entry.id   AF-A0A3A4JJ04-F1
#
_cell.length_a   1.000
_cell.length_b   1.000
_cell.length_c   1.000
_cell.angle_alpha   90.00
_cell.angle_beta   90.00
_cell.angle_gamma   90.00
#
_symmetry.space_group_name_H-M   'P 1'
#
loop_
_entity.id
_entity.type
_entity.pdbx_description
1 polymer ?
#
loop_
_entity_poly.entity_id
_entity_poly.type
_entity_poly.pdbx_seq_one_letter_code
_entity_poly.pdbx_strand_id
1 'polypeptide(L)'
;MEVPKPNPKSLRLFYFWVGVVATFSYRAIIFFNELNPAWLKISWYIGTVGFIIYFSHRFVISTRRARLIKELHLAEKVAAVDRLSETEKRAMQYVFQTLGSSRERWNYIFIFIMSGLALIFGLITDFLID
;
A
#
# COMPACT_ATOMS: atom_id res chain seq x y z
N MET A 1 25.17 5.23 0.51
CA MET A 1 23.94 4.42 0.45
C MET A 1 23.62 4.13 -1.00
N GLU A 2 23.30 2.90 -1.37
CA GLU A 2 22.93 2.58 -2.75
C GLU A 2 21.49 3.01 -3.05
N VAL A 3 21.27 3.59 -4.24
CA VAL A 3 19.93 3.98 -4.70
C VAL A 3 19.17 2.70 -5.09
N PRO A 4 18.02 2.39 -4.45
CA PRO A 4 17.25 1.19 -4.77
C PRO A 4 16.77 1.20 -6.21
N LYS A 5 17.00 0.10 -6.92
CA LYS A 5 16.44 -0.08 -8.27
C LYS A 5 14.91 -0.26 -8.20
N PRO A 6 14.15 0.26 -9.17
CA PRO A 6 12.72 -0.03 -9.26
C PRO A 6 12.46 -1.53 -9.35
N ASN A 7 11.38 -1.99 -8.70
CA ASN A 7 10.94 -3.37 -8.84
C ASN A 7 10.63 -3.71 -10.31
N PRO A 8 10.80 -4.99 -10.73
CA PRO A 8 10.45 -5.45 -12.07
C PRO A 8 9.01 -5.08 -12.47
N LYS A 9 8.78 -4.85 -13.76
CA LYS A 9 7.44 -4.51 -14.30
C LYS A 9 6.38 -5.54 -13.91
N SER A 10 6.72 -6.83 -14.01
CA SER A 10 5.84 -7.94 -13.62
C SER A 10 5.41 -7.86 -12.15
N LEU A 11 6.36 -7.60 -11.25
CA LEU A 11 6.08 -7.49 -9.82
C LEU A 11 5.19 -6.28 -9.50
N ARG A 12 5.40 -5.14 -10.18
CA ARG A 12 4.52 -3.97 -10.02
C ARG A 12 3.10 -4.26 -10.51
N LEU A 13 2.96 -4.98 -11.63
CA LEU A 13 1.67 -5.38 -12.17
C LEU A 13 0.95 -6.40 -11.28
N PHE A 14 1.69 -7.32 -10.67
CA PHE A 14 1.16 -8.25 -9.67
C PHE A 14 0.51 -7.49 -8.50
N TYR A 15 1.24 -6.58 -7.84
CA TYR A 15 0.68 -5.83 -6.72
C TYR A 15 -0.49 -4.92 -7.14
N PHE A 16 -0.45 -4.37 -8.36
CA PHE A 16 -1.59 -3.64 -8.91
C PHE A 16 -2.85 -4.51 -8.96
N TRP A 17 -2.75 -5.70 -9.58
CA TRP A 17 -3.90 -6.61 -9.70
C TRP A 17 -4.35 -7.16 -8.36
N VAL A 18 -3.43 -7.47 -7.44
CA VAL A 18 -3.78 -7.87 -6.06
C VAL A 18 -4.65 -6.79 -5.40
N GLY A 19 -4.28 -5.51 -5.51
CA GLY A 19 -5.07 -4.41 -4.95
C GLY A 19 -6.46 -4.27 -5.60
N VAL A 20 -6.54 -4.43 -6.92
CA VAL A 20 -7.81 -4.38 -7.67
C VAL A 20 -8.72 -5.53 -7.26
N VAL A 21 -8.22 -6.77 -7.27
CA VAL A 21 -8.98 -7.96 -6.89
C VAL A 21 -9.42 -7.87 -5.44
N ALA A 22 -8.54 -7.48 -4.52
CA ALA A 22 -8.88 -7.33 -3.10
C ALA A 22 -10.03 -6.33 -2.88
N THR A 23 -9.95 -5.18 -3.55
CA THR A 23 -10.98 -4.14 -3.47
C THR A 23 -12.30 -4.64 -4.05
N PHE A 24 -12.25 -5.30 -5.21
CA PHE A 24 -13.44 -5.88 -5.84
C PHE A 24 -14.09 -6.93 -4.93
N SER A 25 -13.32 -7.85 -4.37
CA SER A 25 -13.82 -8.89 -3.46
C SER A 25 -14.50 -8.30 -2.22
N TYR A 26 -13.92 -7.28 -1.59
CA TYR A 26 -14.58 -6.60 -0.46
C TYR A 26 -15.90 -5.91 -0.85
N ARG A 27 -16.00 -5.37 -2.07
CA ARG A 27 -17.25 -4.80 -2.57
C ARG A 27 -18.27 -5.87 -2.92
N ALA A 28 -17.82 -7.04 -3.40
CA ALA A 28 -18.67 -8.18 -3.70
C ALA A 28 -19.37 -8.76 -2.46
N ILE A 29 -18.78 -8.62 -1.26
CA ILE A 29 -19.40 -9.05 0.01
C ILE A 29 -20.81 -8.47 0.17
N ILE A 30 -21.00 -7.18 -0.16
CA ILE A 30 -22.30 -6.51 -0.04
C ILE A 30 -23.35 -7.22 -0.90
N PHE A 31 -22.97 -7.66 -2.10
CA PHE A 31 -23.88 -8.36 -3.00
C PHE A 31 -24.15 -9.80 -2.54
N PHE A 32 -23.13 -10.50 -2.03
CA PHE A 32 -23.27 -11.89 -1.63
C PHE A 32 -23.90 -12.10 -0.25
N ASN A 33 -23.97 -11.05 0.57
CA ASN A 33 -24.52 -11.12 1.93
C ASN A 33 -25.93 -11.71 2.00
N GLU A 34 -26.76 -11.48 0.99
CA GLU A 34 -28.15 -11.98 0.95
C GLU A 34 -28.35 -13.13 -0.04
N LEU A 35 -27.34 -13.46 -0.86
CA LEU A 35 -27.48 -14.42 -1.96
C LEU A 35 -26.87 -15.78 -1.67
N ASN A 36 -25.65 -15.82 -1.12
CA ASN A 36 -24.93 -17.07 -0.93
C ASN A 36 -23.81 -16.96 0.13
N PRO A 37 -23.93 -17.67 1.27
CA PRO A 37 -22.93 -17.64 2.34
C PRO A 37 -21.52 -18.07 1.91
N ALA A 38 -21.40 -19.03 0.98
CA ALA A 38 -20.09 -19.50 0.51
C ALA A 38 -19.37 -18.44 -0.31
N TRP A 39 -20.08 -17.75 -1.21
CA TRP A 39 -19.48 -16.65 -2.00
C TRP A 39 -19.11 -15.45 -1.13
N LEU A 40 -19.86 -15.20 -0.05
CA LEU A 40 -19.48 -14.22 0.96
C LEU A 40 -18.16 -14.59 1.62
N LYS A 41 -18.02 -15.83 2.13
CA LYS A 41 -16.77 -16.29 2.77
C LYS A 41 -15.59 -16.21 1.81
N ILE A 42 -15.73 -16.76 0.59
CA ILE A 42 -14.68 -16.72 -0.45
C ILE A 42 -14.25 -15.28 -0.74
N SER A 43 -15.21 -14.37 -0.95
CA SER A 43 -14.92 -12.96 -1.24
C SER A 43 -14.23 -12.28 -0.07
N TRP A 44 -14.63 -12.58 1.16
CA TRP A 44 -13.99 -12.03 2.35
C TRP A 44 -12.54 -12.51 2.49
N TYR A 45 -12.25 -13.80 2.29
CA TYR A 45 -10.89 -14.33 2.36
C TYR A 45 -9.99 -13.76 1.28
N ILE A 46 -10.44 -13.75 0.02
CA ILE A 46 -9.68 -13.17 -1.10
C ILE A 46 -9.40 -11.69 -0.86
N GLY A 47 -10.42 -10.94 -0.42
CA GLY A 47 -10.28 -9.52 -0.07
C GLY A 47 -9.25 -9.30 1.03
N THR A 48 -9.37 -10.03 2.14
CA THR A 48 -8.52 -9.88 3.32
C THR A 48 -7.06 -10.21 3.01
N VAL A 49 -6.80 -11.36 2.38
CA VAL A 49 -5.43 -11.77 1.99
C VAL A 49 -4.85 -10.79 0.98
N GLY A 50 -5.65 -10.35 0.01
CA GLY A 50 -5.22 -9.37 -0.97
C GLY A 50 -4.84 -8.02 -0.35
N PHE A 51 -5.58 -7.54 0.65
CA PHE A 51 -5.22 -6.34 1.42
C PHE A 51 -3.93 -6.50 2.22
N ILE A 52 -3.71 -7.65 2.87
CA ILE A 52 -2.45 -7.94 3.57
C ILE A 52 -1.26 -7.82 2.60
N ILE A 53 -1.34 -8.48 1.44
CA ILE A 53 -0.28 -8.48 0.43
C ILE A 53 -0.08 -7.07 -0.16
N TYR A 54 -1.17 -6.38 -0.51
CA TYR A 54 -1.09 -5.07 -1.14
C TYR A 54 -0.57 -3.98 -0.20
N PHE A 55 -1.11 -3.89 1.01
CA PHE A 55 -0.76 -2.82 1.94
C PHE A 55 0.62 -3.02 2.58
N SER A 56 1.07 -4.27 2.78
CA SER A 56 2.46 -4.53 3.15
C SER A 56 3.43 -4.01 2.09
N HIS A 57 3.15 -4.28 0.81
CA HIS A 57 3.96 -3.77 -0.29
C HIS A 57 3.98 -2.23 -0.36
N ARG A 58 2.79 -1.60 -0.27
CA ARG A 58 2.65 -0.13 -0.27
C ARG A 58 3.41 0.51 0.89
N PHE A 59 3.37 -0.10 2.07
CA PHE A 59 4.12 0.36 3.24
C PHE A 59 5.63 0.34 3.00
N VAL A 60 6.17 -0.77 2.48
CA VAL A 60 7.60 -0.90 2.20
C VAL A 60 8.07 0.13 1.17
N ILE A 61 7.35 0.29 0.05
CA ILE A 61 7.72 1.25 -1.00
C ILE A 61 7.65 2.69 -0.49
N SER A 62 6.59 3.06 0.21
CA SER A 62 6.45 4.40 0.76
C SER A 62 7.55 4.71 1.80
N THR A 63 7.86 3.75 2.66
CA THR A 63 8.94 3.89 3.65
C THR A 63 10.31 4.04 3.00
N ARG A 64 10.63 3.26 1.96
CA ARG A 64 11.89 3.39 1.21
C ARG A 64 12.03 4.77 0.56
N ARG A 65 10.97 5.29 -0.06
CA ARG A 65 10.98 6.64 -0.67
C ARG A 65 11.20 7.74 0.35
N ALA A 66 10.44 7.73 1.44
CA ALA A 66 10.56 8.73 2.50
C ALA A 66 11.95 8.69 3.15
N ARG A 67 12.51 7.48 3.35
CA ARG A 67 13.85 7.29 3.88
C ARG A 67 14.92 7.90 2.96
N LEU A 68 14.87 7.61 1.65
CA LEU A 68 15.81 8.19 0.67
C LEU A 68 15.75 9.72 0.64
N ILE A 69 14.54 10.30 0.66
CA ILE A 69 14.37 11.75 0.67
C ILE A 69 15.01 12.37 1.92
N LYS A 70 14.79 11.75 3.09
CA LYS A 70 15.32 12.23 4.37
C LYS A 70 16.83 12.07 4.47
N GLU A 71 17.37 10.89 4.19
CA GLU A 71 18.80 10.59 4.36
C GLU A 71 19.69 11.32 3.34
N LEU A 72 19.18 11.57 2.13
CA LEU A 72 19.92 12.31 1.11
C LEU A 72 19.67 13.82 1.14
N HIS A 73 18.77 14.31 2.01
CA HIS A 73 18.36 15.72 2.08
C HIS A 73 17.91 16.24 0.69
N LEU A 74 17.10 15.45 -0.01
CA LEU A 74 16.73 15.75 -1.41
C LEU A 74 15.90 17.02 -1.54
N ALA A 75 15.05 17.31 -0.55
CA ALA A 75 14.21 18.51 -0.54
C ALA A 75 15.05 19.79 -0.44
N GLU A 76 16.12 19.77 0.34
CA GLU A 76 17.03 20.88 0.55
C GLU A 76 18.00 21.03 -0.63
N LYS A 77 18.55 19.93 -1.13
CA LYS A 77 19.53 19.94 -2.23
C LYS A 77 18.96 20.43 -3.55
N VAL A 78 17.67 20.21 -3.81
CA VAL A 78 17.01 20.70 -5.03
C VAL A 78 17.05 22.22 -5.14
N ALA A 79 16.98 22.94 -4.01
CA ALA A 79 17.02 24.40 -4.01
C ALA A 79 18.36 24.97 -4.53
N ALA A 80 19.45 24.21 -4.34
CA ALA A 80 20.81 24.58 -4.74
C ALA A 80 21.21 24.12 -6.16
N VAL A 81 20.28 23.57 -6.95
CA VAL A 81 20.60 23.12 -8.31
C VAL A 81 20.50 24.29 -9.29
N ASP A 82 21.63 24.76 -9.78
CA ASP A 82 21.73 25.95 -10.66
C ASP A 82 21.05 25.77 -12.02
N ARG A 83 20.91 24.53 -12.50
CA ARG A 83 20.33 24.22 -13.82
C ARG A 83 18.79 24.13 -13.82
N LEU A 84 18.14 24.25 -12.67
CA LEU A 84 16.68 24.21 -12.57
C LEU A 84 16.13 25.64 -12.46
N SER A 85 15.04 25.90 -13.16
CA SER A 85 14.22 27.09 -12.94
C SER A 85 13.61 27.09 -11.55
N GLU A 86 13.25 28.26 -11.04
CA GLU A 86 12.59 28.40 -9.73
C GLU A 86 11.27 27.62 -9.65
N THR A 87 10.54 27.50 -10.76
CA THR A 87 9.31 26.69 -10.84
C THR A 87 9.61 25.20 -10.68
N GLU A 88 10.64 24.68 -11.35
CA GLU A 88 11.06 23.28 -11.25
C GLU A 88 11.54 22.95 -9.84
N LYS A 89 12.34 23.84 -9.23
CA LYS A 89 12.80 23.68 -7.85
C LYS A 89 11.63 23.57 -6.87
N ARG A 90 10.65 24.48 -6.96
CA ARG A 90 9.45 24.46 -6.10
C ARG A 90 8.63 23.20 -6.31
N ALA A 91 8.43 22.77 -7.56
CA ALA A 91 7.69 21.56 -7.88
C ALA A 91 8.37 20.30 -7.29
N MET A 92 9.68 20.17 -7.47
CA MET A 92 10.44 19.03 -6.91
C MET A 92 10.45 19.05 -5.38
N GLN A 93 10.64 20.24 -4.78
CA GLN A 93 10.62 20.39 -3.33
C GLN A 93 9.26 19.99 -2.74
N TYR A 94 8.16 20.40 -3.38
CA TYR A 94 6.81 19.99 -3.01
C TYR A 94 6.64 18.46 -3.08
N VAL A 95 7.08 17.83 -4.17
CA VAL A 95 7.00 16.36 -4.33
C VAL A 95 7.81 15.63 -3.25
N PHE A 96 9.02 16.09 -2.94
CA PHE A 96 9.84 15.47 -1.91
C PHE A 96 9.28 15.66 -0.51
N GLN A 97 8.78 16.84 -0.17
CA GLN A 97 8.15 17.08 1.13
C GLN A 97 6.90 16.23 1.32
N THR A 98 6.03 16.16 0.31
CA THR A 98 4.79 15.37 0.37
C THR A 98 5.09 13.87 0.47
N LEU A 99 6.04 13.34 -0.29
CA LEU A 99 6.47 11.94 -0.20
C LEU A 99 7.16 11.61 1.13
N GLY A 100 7.92 12.55 1.72
CA GLY A 100 8.64 12.35 2.98
C GLY A 100 7.76 12.41 4.23
N SER A 101 6.77 13.31 4.25
CA SER A 101 5.90 13.60 5.40
C SER A 101 4.56 12.86 5.39
N SER A 102 4.22 12.16 4.31
CA SER A 102 2.89 11.58 4.13
C SER A 102 2.51 10.60 5.25
N ARG A 103 1.33 10.85 5.84
CA ARG A 103 0.64 9.94 6.78
C ARG A 103 0.12 8.66 6.09
N GLU A 104 0.23 8.54 4.77
CA GLU A 104 -0.22 7.36 4.02
C GLU A 104 0.36 6.05 4.56
N ARG A 105 1.60 6.07 5.05
CA ARG A 105 2.27 4.89 5.61
C ARG A 105 1.55 4.34 6.82
N TRP A 106 1.03 5.22 7.67
CA TRP A 106 0.26 4.85 8.85
C TRP A 106 -1.05 4.16 8.45
N ASN A 107 -1.72 4.66 7.42
CA ASN A 107 -2.91 4.00 6.87
C ASN A 107 -2.57 2.60 6.34
N TYR A 108 -1.44 2.45 5.64
CA TYR A 108 -1.03 1.16 5.08
C TYR A 108 -0.73 0.13 6.17
N ILE A 109 0.04 0.50 7.20
CA ILE A 109 0.34 -0.43 8.29
C ILE A 109 -0.89 -0.74 9.13
N PHE A 110 -1.77 0.24 9.35
CA PHE A 110 -3.03 0.02 10.05
C PHE A 110 -3.91 -1.00 9.32
N ILE A 111 -4.15 -0.82 8.02
CA ILE A 111 -4.95 -1.77 7.25
C ILE A 111 -4.29 -3.15 7.22
N PHE A 112 -2.97 -3.21 7.02
CA PHE A 112 -2.24 -4.48 7.06
C PHE A 112 -2.43 -5.23 8.40
N ILE A 113 -2.25 -4.56 9.53
CA ILE A 113 -2.42 -5.16 10.86
C ILE A 113 -3.87 -5.59 11.07
N MET A 114 -4.83 -4.71 10.79
CA MET A 114 -6.25 -5.00 10.96
C MET A 114 -6.71 -6.16 10.07
N SER A 115 -6.25 -6.23 8.83
CA SER A 115 -6.53 -7.36 7.94
C SER A 115 -5.89 -8.65 8.44
N GLY A 116 -4.67 -8.60 8.98
CA GLY A 116 -4.01 -9.76 9.59
C GLY A 116 -4.78 -10.29 10.81
N LEU A 117 -5.18 -9.40 11.72
CA LEU A 117 -6.00 -9.74 12.88
C LEU A 117 -7.36 -10.31 12.46
N ALA A 118 -8.01 -9.68 11.47
CA ALA A 118 -9.27 -10.17 10.92
C ALA A 118 -9.13 -11.57 10.33
N LEU A 119 -8.06 -11.84 9.56
CA LEU A 119 -7.80 -13.15 8.98
C LEU A 119 -7.61 -14.23 10.07
N ILE A 120 -6.83 -13.94 11.10
CA ILE A 120 -6.63 -14.86 12.23
C ILE A 120 -7.98 -15.15 12.90
N PHE A 121 -8.76 -14.11 13.19
CA PHE A 121 -10.08 -14.28 13.79
C PHE A 121 -11.01 -15.11 12.90
N GLY A 122 -11.08 -14.83 11.60
CA GLY A 122 -11.92 -15.58 10.65
C GLY A 122 -11.53 -17.06 10.56
N LEU A 123 -10.23 -17.37 10.55
CA LEU A 123 -9.75 -18.75 10.57
C LEU A 123 -10.14 -19.44 11.89
N ILE A 124 -9.97 -18.78 13.03
CA ILE A 124 -10.37 -19.32 14.34
C ILE A 124 -11.87 -19.64 14.34
N THR A 125 -12.72 -18.72 13.87
CA THR A 125 -14.16 -18.93 13.86
C THR A 125 -14.58 -20.04 12.91
N ASP A 126 -14.02 -20.08 11.70
CA ASP A 126 -14.42 -21.07 10.69
C ASP A 126 -13.91 -22.49 10.97
N PHE A 127 -12.83 -22.65 11.74
CA PHE A 127 -12.26 -23.97 12.05
C PHE A 127 -12.60 -24.50 13.45
N LEU A 128 -12.96 -23.64 14.41
CA LEU A 128 -13.22 -24.04 15.80
C LEU A 128 -14.67 -23.89 16.24
N ILE A 129 -15.49 -23.12 15.52
CA ILE A 129 -16.86 -22.78 15.95
C ILE A 129 -17.90 -23.27 14.94
N ASP A 130 -17.64 -23.12 13.63
CA ASP A 130 -18.43 -23.70 12.53
C ASP A 130 -17.98 -25.14 12.21
#